data_AF-X1PZW0-F1
#
_entry.id   AF-X1PZW0-F1
#
_cell.length_a   1.000
_cell.length_b   1.000
_cell.length_c   1.000
_cell.angle_alpha   90.00
_cell.angle_beta   90.00
_cell.angle_gamma   90.00
#
_symmetry.space_group_name_H-M   'P 1'
#
loop_
_entity.id
_entity.type
_entity.pdbx_description
1 polymer ?
#
loop_
_entity_poly.entity_id
_entity_poly.type
_entity_poly.pdbx_seq_one_letter_code
_entity_poly.pdbx_strand_id
1 'polypeptide(L)'
;PADSTARLKVSRCIRGEHDDKEAATSKAIDLVRGAVERARYLEPLKTKSIPVNREQCSWVHDDKEAATSKAIDLVRGAVERARYLEPLKTKSIPVNRDVLVIGGGIAGIITSIELADKGYQVYLVERSPSIGGHMAQLSKTFPTLDCSQCILTPKMVYAGQHPNIKTISMAEPIAVEGSPGNYRVLIKKHPRFIDDSKCTATILQPNS
;
A
#
# COMPACT_ATOMS: atom_id res chain seq x y z
N PRO A 1 -33.13 -6.64 -9.91
CA PRO A 1 -32.00 -6.73 -10.84
C PRO A 1 -31.48 -5.32 -11.22
N ALA A 2 -30.63 -4.76 -10.36
CA ALA A 2 -29.89 -3.54 -10.63
C ALA A 2 -28.51 -3.73 -9.98
N ASP A 3 -27.54 -4.15 -10.78
CA ASP A 3 -26.17 -4.41 -10.37
C ASP A 3 -25.44 -3.07 -10.26
N SER A 4 -25.40 -2.48 -9.06
CA SER A 4 -24.82 -1.17 -8.80
C SER A 4 -23.31 -1.29 -8.58
N THR A 5 -22.57 -1.36 -9.70
CA THR A 5 -21.11 -1.36 -9.72
C THR A 5 -20.56 0.06 -9.48
N ALA A 6 -20.12 0.33 -8.26
CA ALA A 6 -19.40 1.57 -7.93
C ALA A 6 -17.90 1.43 -8.26
N ARG A 7 -17.36 2.35 -9.07
CA ARG A 7 -15.94 2.39 -9.49
C ARG A 7 -15.19 3.43 -8.66
N LEU A 8 -14.12 3.02 -7.98
CA LEU A 8 -13.33 3.90 -7.11
C LEU A 8 -11.82 3.72 -7.37
N LYS A 9 -11.05 4.83 -7.31
CA LYS A 9 -9.64 4.92 -7.76
C LYS A 9 -8.73 5.49 -6.68
N VAL A 10 -7.57 4.89 -6.37
CA VAL A 10 -6.80 5.21 -5.13
C VAL A 10 -5.29 5.31 -5.30
N SER A 11 -4.53 5.94 -4.37
CA SER A 11 -3.16 6.39 -4.70
C SER A 11 -1.94 6.25 -3.76
N ARG A 12 -1.94 5.91 -2.46
CA ARG A 12 -0.63 5.91 -1.73
C ARG A 12 -0.44 5.15 -0.41
N CYS A 13 0.83 4.77 -0.14
CA CYS A 13 1.43 4.26 1.12
C CYS A 13 2.86 4.86 1.28
N ILE A 14 3.36 5.11 2.51
CA ILE A 14 4.59 5.90 2.83
C ILE A 14 5.52 5.17 3.82
N ARG A 15 6.86 5.32 3.71
CA ARG A 15 7.85 5.31 4.83
C ARG A 15 9.22 5.93 4.45
N GLY A 16 9.93 6.45 5.46
CA GLY A 16 11.03 7.43 5.40
C GLY A 16 12.48 6.90 5.56
N GLU A 17 13.43 7.83 5.43
CA GLU A 17 14.89 7.68 5.29
C GLU A 17 15.68 7.67 6.61
N HIS A 18 16.85 7.00 6.61
CA HIS A 18 18.09 7.40 7.30
C HIS A 18 19.31 6.73 6.63
N ASP A 19 20.40 7.48 6.49
CA ASP A 19 21.67 7.14 5.82
C ASP A 19 22.48 6.01 6.48
N ASP A 20 23.13 5.16 5.67
CA ASP A 20 24.57 4.87 5.76
C ASP A 20 25.03 3.89 4.66
N LYS A 21 26.32 3.98 4.31
CA LYS A 21 27.05 3.28 3.24
C LYS A 21 26.69 1.80 3.09
N GLU A 22 26.22 1.36 1.90
CA GLU A 22 26.02 -0.07 1.63
C GLU A 22 26.47 -0.52 0.23
N ALA A 23 27.29 -1.58 0.24
CA ALA A 23 27.40 -2.53 -0.86
C ALA A 23 26.01 -3.14 -1.10
N ALA A 24 25.45 -2.87 -2.28
CA ALA A 24 24.04 -2.99 -2.58
C ALA A 24 23.48 -4.42 -2.45
N THR A 25 22.56 -4.60 -1.49
CA THR A 25 21.58 -5.69 -1.47
C THR A 25 20.48 -5.43 -2.52
N SER A 26 19.67 -6.43 -2.87
CA SER A 26 18.73 -6.36 -4.02
C SER A 26 17.68 -5.24 -3.96
N LYS A 27 17.47 -4.60 -2.81
CA LYS A 27 16.56 -3.45 -2.60
C LYS A 27 17.20 -2.07 -2.77
N ALA A 28 18.51 -1.97 -3.01
CA ALA A 28 19.23 -0.69 -3.04
C ALA A 28 19.16 0.08 -4.38
N ILE A 29 18.46 -0.43 -5.40
CA ILE A 29 18.45 0.16 -6.76
C ILE A 29 17.81 1.55 -6.79
N ASP A 30 16.64 1.70 -6.17
CA ASP A 30 15.91 2.98 -6.17
C ASP A 30 16.61 4.03 -5.30
N LEU A 31 17.28 3.59 -4.23
CA LEU A 31 18.10 4.43 -3.35
C LEU A 31 19.33 4.99 -4.08
N VAL A 32 20.07 4.12 -4.80
CA VAL A 32 21.25 4.51 -5.59
C VAL A 32 20.84 5.45 -6.73
N ARG A 33 19.71 5.21 -7.39
CA ARG A 33 19.18 6.11 -8.42
C ARG A 33 18.83 7.49 -7.87
N GLY A 34 18.14 7.55 -6.73
CA GLY A 34 17.83 8.81 -6.05
C GLY A 34 19.08 9.57 -5.58
N ALA A 35 20.10 8.85 -5.09
CA ALA A 35 21.39 9.46 -4.72
C ALA A 35 22.15 10.03 -5.92
N VAL A 36 22.12 9.34 -7.06
CA VAL A 36 22.72 9.81 -8.33
C VAL A 36 21.97 11.02 -8.89
N GLU A 37 20.64 11.05 -8.76
CA GLU A 37 19.80 12.20 -9.13
C GLU A 37 20.15 13.44 -8.29
N ARG A 38 20.37 13.26 -6.98
CA ARG A 38 20.81 14.33 -6.06
C ARG A 38 22.24 14.81 -6.35
N ALA A 39 23.11 13.92 -6.83
CA ALA A 39 24.49 14.24 -7.14
C ALA A 39 24.69 15.01 -8.47
N ARG A 40 23.65 15.18 -9.31
CA ARG A 40 23.64 15.98 -10.57
C ARG A 40 24.71 15.69 -11.65
N TYR A 41 25.71 14.85 -11.41
CA TYR A 41 26.82 14.59 -12.34
C TYR A 41 26.57 13.44 -13.33
N LEU A 42 25.52 12.63 -13.14
CA LEU A 42 25.17 11.52 -14.02
C LEU A 42 23.66 11.52 -14.30
N GLU A 43 23.27 11.25 -15.55
CA GLU A 43 21.85 11.07 -15.88
C GLU A 43 21.29 9.87 -15.10
N PRO A 44 20.27 10.07 -14.23
CA PRO A 44 19.88 9.12 -13.18
C PRO A 44 19.32 7.78 -13.68
N LEU A 45 19.01 7.69 -14.98
CA LEU A 45 18.44 6.48 -15.58
C LEU A 45 19.47 5.62 -16.33
N LYS A 46 20.73 6.07 -16.42
CA LYS A 46 21.86 5.24 -16.89
C LYS A 46 22.45 4.35 -15.80
N THR A 47 22.03 4.50 -14.54
CA THR A 47 22.53 3.69 -13.44
C THR A 47 21.65 2.46 -13.21
N LYS A 48 22.19 1.30 -13.58
CA LYS A 48 21.75 -0.01 -13.05
C LYS A 48 22.76 -0.45 -11.99
N SER A 49 22.27 -1.02 -10.89
CA SER A 49 23.17 -1.62 -9.90
C SER A 49 23.94 -2.77 -10.54
N ILE A 50 25.22 -2.86 -10.19
CA ILE A 50 26.06 -3.99 -10.56
C ILE A 50 25.66 -5.14 -9.62
N PRO A 51 25.31 -6.34 -10.12
CA PRO A 51 24.86 -7.45 -9.30
C PRO A 51 26.03 -8.16 -8.62
N VAL A 52 27.03 -7.43 -8.10
CA VAL A 52 28.00 -8.02 -7.16
C VAL A 52 27.30 -8.14 -5.81
N ASN A 53 26.29 -8.99 -5.77
CA ASN A 53 25.38 -9.01 -4.65
C ASN A 53 25.79 -10.06 -3.63
N ARG A 54 25.68 -9.70 -2.36
CA ARG A 54 25.91 -10.59 -1.21
C ARG A 54 25.05 -11.84 -1.30
N GLU A 55 23.76 -11.68 -1.65
CA GLU A 55 22.82 -12.80 -1.79
C GLU A 55 23.09 -13.71 -3.00
N GLN A 56 23.73 -13.20 -4.06
CA GLN A 56 23.93 -13.97 -5.31
C GLN A 56 25.36 -14.50 -5.47
N CYS A 57 26.29 -14.08 -4.62
CA CYS A 57 27.69 -14.46 -4.72
C CYS A 57 28.28 -14.91 -3.37
N SER A 58 28.37 -14.03 -2.37
CA SER A 58 29.17 -14.34 -1.16
C SER A 58 28.45 -15.17 -0.09
N TRP A 59 27.12 -15.24 -0.08
CA TRP A 59 26.37 -16.06 0.88
C TRP A 59 26.00 -17.46 0.41
N VAL A 60 26.10 -17.72 -0.90
CA VAL A 60 25.67 -18.98 -1.51
C VAL A 60 26.83 -19.90 -1.85
N HIS A 61 28.06 -19.39 -1.80
CA HIS A 61 29.28 -20.11 -2.16
C HIS A 61 30.26 -20.12 -0.99
N ASP A 62 30.61 -21.30 -0.52
CA ASP A 62 31.62 -21.48 0.53
C ASP A 62 33.05 -21.35 -0.02
N ASP A 63 33.23 -21.70 -1.31
CA ASP A 63 34.51 -21.55 -2.01
C ASP A 63 34.73 -20.10 -2.47
N LYS A 64 35.75 -19.48 -1.88
CA LYS A 64 36.12 -18.07 -2.10
C LYS A 64 36.70 -17.83 -3.50
N GLU A 65 37.41 -18.80 -4.08
CA GLU A 65 38.05 -18.62 -5.39
C GLU A 65 37.01 -18.71 -6.52
N ALA A 66 36.12 -19.70 -6.44
CA ALA A 66 34.95 -19.80 -7.33
C ALA A 66 33.99 -18.61 -7.16
N ALA A 67 33.79 -18.11 -5.93
CA ALA A 67 32.98 -16.91 -5.71
C ALA A 67 33.61 -15.66 -6.32
N THR A 68 34.94 -15.52 -6.25
CA THR A 68 35.64 -14.35 -6.79
C THR A 68 35.61 -14.32 -8.31
N SER A 69 35.83 -15.46 -8.97
CA SER A 69 35.73 -15.57 -10.43
C SER A 69 34.31 -15.21 -10.93
N LYS A 70 33.28 -15.76 -10.28
CA LYS A 70 31.88 -15.40 -10.55
C LYS A 70 31.61 -13.90 -10.35
N ALA A 71 32.14 -13.30 -9.29
CA ALA A 71 31.96 -11.86 -9.03
C ALA A 71 32.55 -11.00 -10.16
N ILE A 72 33.73 -11.36 -10.66
CA ILE A 72 34.39 -10.66 -11.78
C ILE A 72 33.51 -10.72 -13.04
N ASP A 73 32.94 -11.89 -13.36
CA ASP A 73 32.09 -12.04 -14.54
C ASP A 73 30.76 -11.29 -14.43
N LEU A 74 30.19 -11.22 -13.22
CA LEU A 74 29.00 -10.40 -12.94
C LEU A 74 29.30 -8.90 -13.12
N VAL A 75 30.47 -8.43 -12.67
CA VAL A 75 30.92 -7.05 -12.92
C VAL A 75 31.10 -6.81 -14.40
N ARG A 76 31.78 -7.70 -15.12
CA ARG A 76 32.00 -7.58 -16.57
C ARG A 76 30.69 -7.49 -17.33
N GLY A 77 29.74 -8.38 -17.05
CA GLY A 77 28.42 -8.36 -17.70
C GLY A 77 27.61 -7.10 -17.39
N ALA A 78 27.78 -6.53 -16.19
CA ALA A 78 27.13 -5.27 -15.82
C ALA A 78 27.76 -4.05 -16.49
N VAL A 79 29.10 -4.00 -16.57
CA VAL A 79 29.83 -2.94 -17.29
C VAL A 79 29.48 -2.97 -18.77
N GLU A 80 29.45 -4.15 -19.38
CA GLU A 80 29.10 -4.29 -20.79
C GLU A 80 27.65 -3.87 -21.04
N ARG A 81 26.72 -4.26 -20.17
CA ARG A 81 25.32 -3.79 -20.23
C ARG A 81 25.20 -2.27 -20.08
N ALA A 82 26.02 -1.66 -19.24
CA ALA A 82 25.99 -0.22 -19.00
C ALA A 82 26.38 0.59 -20.24
N ARG A 83 27.24 0.04 -21.12
CA ARG A 83 27.63 0.69 -22.38
C ARG A 83 26.45 0.89 -23.34
N TYR A 84 25.46 0.00 -23.30
CA TYR A 84 24.28 0.05 -24.17
C TYR A 84 23.05 0.65 -23.49
N LEU A 85 23.18 1.28 -22.32
CA LEU A 85 22.04 1.91 -21.64
C LEU A 85 21.71 3.27 -22.27
N GLU A 86 20.47 3.38 -22.73
CA GLU A 86 19.90 4.64 -23.19
C GLU A 86 19.26 5.41 -22.02
N PRO A 87 19.33 6.74 -22.03
CA PRO A 87 18.68 7.55 -21.01
C PRO A 87 17.16 7.46 -21.17
N LEU A 88 16.50 6.84 -20.18
CA LEU A 88 15.05 6.87 -20.10
C LEU A 88 14.58 8.27 -19.66
N LYS A 89 13.37 8.65 -20.05
CA LYS A 89 12.72 9.86 -19.53
C LYS A 89 11.68 9.46 -18.50
N THR A 90 11.70 10.13 -17.34
CA THR A 90 10.64 9.97 -16.34
C THR A 90 9.32 10.50 -16.91
N LYS A 91 8.27 9.69 -16.85
CA LYS A 91 6.91 10.12 -17.20
C LYS A 91 6.21 10.54 -15.93
N SER A 92 5.75 11.79 -15.87
CA SER A 92 4.81 12.23 -14.84
C SER A 92 3.40 11.78 -15.24
N ILE A 93 2.68 11.20 -14.29
CA ILE A 93 1.31 10.74 -14.48
C ILE A 93 0.48 11.43 -13.40
N PRO A 94 -0.68 12.04 -13.75
CA PRO A 94 -1.56 12.65 -12.75
C PRO A 94 -2.05 11.59 -11.77
N VAL A 95 -2.06 11.92 -10.48
CA VAL A 95 -2.39 11.00 -9.39
C VAL A 95 -3.74 11.38 -8.80
N ASN A 96 -4.66 10.42 -8.66
CA ASN A 96 -5.90 10.66 -7.91
C ASN A 96 -5.58 10.80 -6.42
N ARG A 97 -6.29 11.65 -5.67
CA ARG A 97 -6.03 11.81 -4.21
C ARG A 97 -6.83 10.86 -3.33
N ASP A 98 -7.83 10.21 -3.88
CA ASP A 98 -8.68 9.30 -3.11
C ASP A 98 -7.90 8.09 -2.57
N VAL A 99 -8.39 7.51 -1.47
CA VAL A 99 -7.81 6.32 -0.82
C VAL A 99 -8.85 5.23 -0.59
N LEU A 100 -8.45 3.96 -0.68
CA LEU A 100 -9.30 2.77 -0.63
C LEU A 100 -8.60 1.88 0.38
N VAL A 101 -9.29 1.64 1.47
CA VAL A 101 -8.84 0.79 2.55
C VAL A 101 -9.68 -0.48 2.44
N ILE A 102 -8.99 -1.61 2.28
CA ILE A 102 -9.63 -2.94 2.20
C ILE A 102 -9.49 -3.58 3.58
N GLY A 103 -10.62 -3.86 4.22
CA GLY A 103 -10.72 -4.44 5.56
C GLY A 103 -11.02 -3.39 6.63
N GLY A 104 -12.18 -3.51 7.26
CA GLY A 104 -12.69 -2.68 8.34
C GLY A 104 -12.28 -3.15 9.74
N GLY A 105 -11.12 -3.78 9.91
CA GLY A 105 -10.55 -4.06 11.23
C GLY A 105 -9.98 -2.80 11.89
N ILE A 106 -9.45 -2.92 13.12
CA ILE A 106 -8.84 -1.79 13.84
C ILE A 106 -7.79 -1.04 13.01
N ALA A 107 -6.93 -1.77 12.28
CA ALA A 107 -5.91 -1.16 11.43
C ALA A 107 -6.52 -0.35 10.29
N GLY A 108 -7.56 -0.87 9.63
CA GLY A 108 -8.23 -0.17 8.52
C GLY A 108 -9.04 1.03 8.98
N ILE A 109 -9.71 0.92 10.13
CA ILE A 109 -10.44 2.03 10.75
C ILE A 109 -9.49 3.18 11.09
N ILE A 110 -8.40 2.91 11.81
CA ILE A 110 -7.42 3.94 12.18
C ILE A 110 -6.76 4.56 10.95
N THR A 111 -6.35 3.73 9.98
CA THR A 111 -5.78 4.23 8.72
C THR A 111 -6.75 5.15 7.99
N SER A 112 -8.04 4.80 7.97
CA SER A 112 -9.07 5.61 7.31
C SER A 112 -9.25 6.96 8.02
N ILE A 113 -9.28 6.95 9.35
CA ILE A 113 -9.39 8.16 10.17
C ILE A 113 -8.21 9.09 9.92
N GLU A 114 -6.98 8.60 10.04
CA GLU A 114 -5.79 9.45 9.88
C GLU A 114 -5.66 10.05 8.47
N LEU A 115 -6.09 9.32 7.44
CA LEU A 115 -6.09 9.82 6.07
C LEU A 115 -7.21 10.84 5.86
N ALA A 116 -8.38 10.60 6.43
CA ALA A 116 -9.53 11.47 6.32
C ALA A 116 -9.33 12.80 7.06
N ASP A 117 -8.68 12.78 8.23
CA ASP A 117 -8.27 13.97 9.00
C ASP A 117 -7.26 14.83 8.23
N LYS A 118 -6.42 14.19 7.40
CA LYS A 118 -5.48 14.88 6.48
C LYS A 118 -6.17 15.44 5.23
N GLY A 119 -7.48 15.29 5.10
CA GLY A 119 -8.28 15.80 3.98
C GLY A 119 -8.33 14.90 2.75
N TYR A 120 -7.93 13.63 2.86
CA TYR A 120 -8.10 12.67 1.76
C TYR A 120 -9.50 12.06 1.78
N GLN A 121 -10.09 11.86 0.60
CA GLN A 121 -11.33 11.09 0.48
C GLN A 121 -11.02 9.60 0.61
N VAL A 122 -11.55 8.95 1.64
CA VAL A 122 -11.30 7.54 1.93
C VAL A 122 -12.56 6.70 1.66
N TYR A 123 -12.36 5.56 1.01
CA TYR A 123 -13.36 4.52 0.83
C TYR A 123 -12.95 3.31 1.64
N LEU A 124 -13.73 2.95 2.66
CA LEU A 124 -13.45 1.79 3.53
C LEU A 124 -14.33 0.63 3.09
N VAL A 125 -13.75 -0.41 2.50
CA VAL A 125 -14.47 -1.60 2.05
C VAL A 125 -14.33 -2.71 3.07
N GLU A 126 -15.47 -3.24 3.53
CA GLU A 126 -15.53 -4.35 4.49
C GLU A 126 -16.44 -5.46 3.98
N ARG A 127 -15.94 -6.69 4.06
CA ARG A 127 -16.66 -7.89 3.61
C ARG A 127 -17.87 -8.19 4.49
N SER A 128 -17.75 -7.98 5.79
CA SER A 128 -18.77 -8.26 6.79
C SER A 128 -19.85 -7.17 6.82
N PRO A 129 -21.01 -7.43 7.46
CA PRO A 129 -22.05 -6.41 7.64
C PRO A 129 -21.62 -5.18 8.45
N SER A 130 -20.65 -5.37 9.36
CA SER A 130 -20.12 -4.36 10.26
C SER A 130 -18.60 -4.28 10.19
N ILE A 131 -18.07 -3.10 10.46
CA ILE A 131 -16.65 -2.87 10.74
C ILE A 131 -16.32 -3.31 12.18
N GLY A 132 -15.04 -3.45 12.50
CA GLY A 132 -14.50 -3.85 13.80
C GLY A 132 -13.53 -5.04 13.73
N GLY A 133 -13.72 -5.93 12.74
CA GLY A 133 -12.88 -7.11 12.52
C GLY A 133 -12.82 -8.05 13.74
N HIS A 134 -11.72 -8.78 13.90
CA HIS A 134 -11.55 -9.71 15.03
C HIS A 134 -11.51 -9.03 16.39
N MET A 135 -11.10 -7.76 16.45
CA MET A 135 -11.03 -7.04 17.71
C MET A 135 -12.41 -6.88 18.37
N ALA A 136 -13.47 -6.77 17.56
CA ALA A 136 -14.85 -6.74 18.05
C ALA A 136 -15.30 -8.09 18.67
N GLN A 137 -14.60 -9.18 18.38
CA GLN A 137 -14.92 -10.52 18.90
C GLN A 137 -14.19 -10.81 20.21
N LEU A 138 -13.15 -10.04 20.55
CA LEU A 138 -12.41 -10.20 21.80
C LEU A 138 -13.20 -9.62 22.97
N SER A 139 -13.03 -10.17 24.16
CA SER A 139 -13.61 -9.60 25.39
C SER A 139 -12.70 -8.53 26.00
N LYS A 140 -11.41 -8.85 26.10
CA LYS A 140 -10.39 -7.99 26.71
C LYS A 140 -9.12 -7.90 25.86
N THR A 141 -8.43 -6.77 25.96
CA THR A 141 -7.14 -6.56 25.29
C THR A 141 -5.99 -6.58 26.26
N PHE A 142 -5.00 -7.45 26.01
CA PHE A 142 -3.73 -7.43 26.71
C PHE A 142 -2.91 -6.19 26.27
N PRO A 143 -2.14 -5.52 27.15
CA PRO A 143 -1.81 -5.85 28.54
C PRO A 143 -2.73 -5.25 29.60
N THR A 144 -3.54 -4.24 29.25
CA THR A 144 -4.33 -3.46 30.22
C THR A 144 -5.59 -4.18 30.71
N LEU A 145 -6.00 -5.26 30.04
CA LEU A 145 -7.23 -6.01 30.32
C LEU A 145 -8.51 -5.16 30.22
N ASP A 146 -8.44 -4.09 29.42
CA ASP A 146 -9.58 -3.25 29.06
C ASP A 146 -10.56 -4.01 28.17
N CYS A 147 -11.82 -3.61 28.22
CA CYS A 147 -12.84 -4.08 27.29
C CYS A 147 -12.49 -3.63 25.87
N SER A 148 -12.38 -4.59 24.94
CA SER A 148 -12.07 -4.34 23.53
C SER A 148 -13.06 -3.37 22.87
N GLN A 149 -14.34 -3.48 23.23
CA GLN A 149 -15.41 -2.66 22.71
C GLN A 149 -15.31 -1.22 23.19
N CYS A 150 -14.80 -0.98 24.42
CA CYS A 150 -14.65 0.38 24.94
C CYS A 150 -13.64 1.21 24.14
N ILE A 151 -12.61 0.57 23.58
CA ILE A 151 -11.60 1.24 22.76
C ILE A 151 -11.96 1.25 21.26
N LEU A 152 -12.64 0.21 20.78
CA LEU A 152 -12.96 0.05 19.37
C LEU A 152 -14.22 0.82 18.95
N THR A 153 -15.29 0.75 19.74
CA THR A 153 -16.58 1.38 19.43
C THR A 153 -16.48 2.88 19.13
N PRO A 154 -15.77 3.72 19.93
CA PRO A 154 -15.66 5.14 19.59
C PRO A 154 -14.96 5.38 18.24
N LYS A 155 -13.99 4.54 17.87
CA LYS A 155 -13.31 4.62 16.57
C LYS A 155 -14.21 4.16 15.43
N MET A 156 -15.05 3.14 15.65
CA MET A 156 -16.04 2.69 14.67
C MET A 156 -17.09 3.78 14.39
N VAL A 157 -17.63 4.41 15.44
CA VAL A 157 -18.61 5.50 15.31
C VAL A 157 -17.97 6.69 14.59
N TYR A 158 -16.76 7.08 15.00
CA TYR A 158 -16.05 8.19 14.37
C TYR A 158 -15.81 7.94 12.88
N ALA A 159 -15.32 6.75 12.51
CA ALA A 159 -15.12 6.40 11.10
C ALA A 159 -16.44 6.32 10.30
N GLY A 160 -17.55 5.95 10.94
CA GLY A 160 -18.87 5.92 10.31
C GLY A 160 -19.47 7.30 10.06
N GLN A 161 -19.16 8.28 10.91
CA GLN A 161 -19.71 9.65 10.84
C GLN A 161 -18.78 10.66 10.14
N HIS A 162 -17.53 10.29 9.88
CA HIS A 162 -16.55 11.21 9.30
C HIS A 162 -16.92 11.59 7.85
N PRO A 163 -16.97 12.88 7.47
CA PRO A 163 -17.44 13.32 6.15
C PRO A 163 -16.60 12.81 4.99
N ASN A 164 -15.28 12.69 5.18
CA ASN A 164 -14.36 12.20 4.16
C ASN A 164 -14.21 10.66 4.12
N ILE A 165 -14.94 9.91 4.96
CA ILE A 165 -14.88 8.44 4.96
C ILE A 165 -16.20 7.87 4.46
N LYS A 166 -16.15 7.15 3.34
CA LYS A 166 -17.28 6.40 2.82
C LYS A 166 -17.10 4.91 3.12
N THR A 167 -17.85 4.42 4.10
CA THR A 167 -17.84 3.00 4.46
C THR A 167 -18.77 2.20 3.55
N ILE A 168 -18.25 1.12 2.97
CA ILE A 168 -18.96 0.19 2.09
C ILE A 168 -18.82 -1.21 2.71
N SER A 169 -19.78 -1.57 3.53
CA SER A 169 -19.85 -2.89 4.16
C SER A 169 -20.67 -3.88 3.33
N MET A 170 -20.53 -5.18 3.60
CA MET A 170 -21.01 -6.25 2.71
C MET A 170 -20.40 -6.16 1.31
N ALA A 171 -19.12 -5.79 1.21
CA ALA A 171 -18.48 -5.60 -0.07
C ALA A 171 -17.05 -6.13 -0.11
N GLU A 172 -16.65 -6.62 -1.28
CA GLU A 172 -15.30 -7.15 -1.49
C GLU A 172 -14.76 -6.70 -2.86
N PRO A 173 -13.45 -6.41 -2.96
CA PRO A 173 -12.82 -6.11 -4.24
C PRO A 173 -12.68 -7.39 -5.07
N ILE A 174 -13.16 -7.36 -6.32
CA ILE A 174 -13.02 -8.47 -7.28
C ILE A 174 -11.73 -8.34 -8.09
N ALA A 175 -11.44 -7.12 -8.54
CA ALA A 175 -10.31 -6.85 -9.43
C ALA A 175 -9.73 -5.47 -9.18
N VAL A 176 -8.41 -5.37 -9.30
CA VAL A 176 -7.65 -4.12 -9.22
C VAL A 176 -6.84 -4.01 -10.50
N GLU A 177 -7.11 -2.95 -11.26
CA GLU A 177 -6.41 -2.63 -12.50
C GLU A 177 -5.68 -1.28 -12.35
N GLY A 178 -4.68 -1.05 -13.21
CA GLY A 178 -3.98 0.23 -13.31
C GLY A 178 -2.59 0.22 -12.69
N SER A 179 -2.09 1.42 -12.41
CA SER A 179 -0.72 1.67 -11.95
C SER A 179 -0.74 2.56 -10.69
N PRO A 180 0.36 2.64 -9.92
CA PRO A 180 0.46 3.52 -8.77
C PRO A 180 -0.06 4.94 -9.06
N GLY A 181 -1.04 5.38 -8.27
CA GLY A 181 -1.70 6.67 -8.42
C GLY A 181 -2.95 6.70 -9.30
N ASN A 182 -3.20 5.66 -10.10
CA ASN A 182 -4.36 5.51 -10.98
C ASN A 182 -4.91 4.08 -10.94
N TYR A 183 -5.27 3.60 -9.75
CA TYR A 183 -5.96 2.31 -9.65
C TYR A 183 -7.41 2.44 -10.10
N ARG A 184 -7.97 1.37 -10.65
CA ARG A 184 -9.40 1.17 -10.85
C ARG A 184 -9.76 -0.12 -10.13
N VAL A 185 -10.64 -0.02 -9.15
CA VAL A 185 -11.07 -1.19 -8.37
C VAL A 185 -12.52 -1.50 -8.65
N LEU A 186 -12.79 -2.76 -8.99
CA LEU A 186 -14.14 -3.30 -9.10
C LEU A 186 -14.54 -3.90 -7.76
N ILE A 187 -15.63 -3.40 -7.17
CA ILE A 187 -16.13 -3.82 -5.87
C ILE A 187 -17.48 -4.51 -6.05
N LYS A 188 -17.61 -5.72 -5.52
CA LYS A 188 -18.89 -6.44 -5.43
C LYS A 188 -19.57 -6.06 -4.13
N LYS A 189 -20.77 -5.46 -4.19
CA LYS A 189 -21.62 -5.28 -3.02
C LYS A 189 -22.59 -6.46 -2.93
N HIS A 190 -22.52 -7.24 -1.86
CA HIS A 190 -23.44 -8.32 -1.58
C HIS A 190 -24.81 -7.76 -1.17
N PRO A 191 -25.92 -8.33 -1.64
CA PRO A 191 -27.25 -7.85 -1.30
C PRO A 191 -27.53 -8.08 0.18
N ARG A 192 -28.03 -7.04 0.86
CA ARG A 192 -28.52 -7.12 2.25
C ARG A 192 -29.97 -7.59 2.33
N PHE A 193 -30.67 -7.62 1.19
CA PHE A 193 -32.11 -7.86 1.09
C PHE A 193 -32.97 -6.90 1.93
N ILE A 194 -32.40 -5.75 2.28
CA ILE A 194 -33.02 -4.67 3.05
C ILE A 194 -32.71 -3.36 2.32
N ASP A 195 -33.66 -2.43 2.34
CA ASP A 195 -33.45 -1.07 1.85
C ASP A 195 -32.66 -0.26 2.89
N ASP A 196 -31.36 -0.03 2.60
CA ASP A 196 -30.44 0.70 3.48
C ASP A 196 -31.00 2.09 3.87
N SER A 197 -31.81 2.73 3.00
CA SER A 197 -32.37 4.08 3.25
C SER A 197 -33.52 4.11 4.26
N LYS A 198 -34.25 2.99 4.40
CA LYS A 198 -35.41 2.87 5.31
C LYS A 198 -35.05 2.19 6.63
N CYS A 199 -33.86 1.60 6.70
CA CYS A 199 -33.44 0.85 7.88
C CYS A 199 -32.96 1.80 8.99
N THR A 200 -33.64 1.76 10.13
CA THR A 200 -33.33 2.59 11.31
C THR A 200 -32.09 2.14 12.09
N ALA A 201 -31.63 0.90 11.89
CA ALA A 201 -30.50 0.30 12.60
C ALA A 201 -29.24 0.15 11.74
N THR A 202 -29.15 0.82 10.59
CA THR A 202 -27.96 0.73 9.72
C THR A 202 -26.92 1.77 10.12
N ILE A 203 -25.66 1.33 10.15
CA ILE A 203 -24.49 2.17 10.49
C ILE A 203 -24.21 3.27 9.44
N LEU A 204 -24.81 3.13 8.26
CA LEU A 204 -24.69 4.02 7.11
C LEU A 204 -25.99 4.82 6.98
N GLN A 205 -26.22 5.77 7.87
CA GLN A 205 -27.20 6.81 7.58
C GLN A 205 -26.50 7.78 6.62
N PRO A 206 -26.90 7.88 5.35
CA PRO A 206 -26.45 8.99 4.52
C PRO A 206 -26.96 10.25 5.21
N ASN A 207 -26.04 11.12 5.61
CA ASN A 207 -26.34 12.43 6.17
C ASN A 207 -27.50 13.05 5.38
N SER A 208 -28.64 13.21 6.05
CA SER A 208 -29.66 14.21 5.72
C SER A 208 -29.11 15.60 5.97
#